data_AF-A0A919I8Y6-F1
#
_entry.id   AF-A0A919I8Y6-F1
#
_cell.length_a   1.000
_cell.length_b   1.000
_cell.length_c   1.000
_cell.angle_alpha   90.00
_cell.angle_beta   90.00
_cell.angle_gamma   90.00
#
_symmetry.space_group_name_H-M   'P 1'
#
loop_
_entity.id
_entity.type
_entity.pdbx_description
1 polymer ?
#
loop_
_entity_poly.entity_id
_entity_poly.type
_entity_poly.pdbx_seq_one_letter_code
_entity_poly.pdbx_strand_id
1 'polypeptide(L)'
;MKKISRSFIIIALLAVGSLLAQTAKTSTVIGTQTWDVKNLDVTTFANGDKIEQAQSDEEWVKAGNEMRAAWCYYENNTDNGKTYGLLYNWYAVGDPRGLAPKGWHVPTKAEWITLLDQAGGKNVAGTPLKGKSGWEAVGGTDRNGTDDYGFNALPGGLRSESNGKFNGKGTRCQYWTSTKNTSVNAAIIVLGVNPGVTVGGIAGNKFGYSVRCMKD
;
A
#
# COMPACT_ATOMS: atom_id res chain seq x y z
N MET A 1 73.94 15.76 -28.78
CA MET A 1 73.40 15.27 -27.49
C MET A 1 71.87 15.26 -27.54
N LYS A 2 71.29 14.25 -26.90
CA LYS A 2 69.87 13.94 -26.57
C LYS A 2 68.84 15.09 -26.43
N LYS A 3 67.56 14.65 -26.53
CA LYS A 3 66.25 15.30 -26.24
C LYS A 3 65.74 16.29 -27.32
N ILE A 4 64.47 16.26 -27.74
CA ILE A 4 63.39 15.25 -27.57
C ILE A 4 62.29 15.43 -28.66
N SER A 5 61.47 14.41 -28.94
CA SER A 5 60.19 14.57 -29.66
C SER A 5 59.06 14.87 -28.65
N ARG A 6 58.20 15.85 -28.95
CA ARG A 6 57.00 16.16 -28.14
C ARG A 6 55.75 15.60 -28.81
N SER A 7 55.46 14.33 -28.54
CA SER A 7 54.16 13.74 -28.84
C SER A 7 53.07 14.39 -27.98
N PHE A 8 52.05 14.96 -28.62
CA PHE A 8 50.82 15.37 -27.94
C PHE A 8 49.96 14.13 -27.70
N ILE A 9 49.92 13.64 -26.46
CA ILE A 9 48.95 12.63 -26.03
C ILE A 9 47.72 13.37 -25.50
N ILE A 10 46.66 13.40 -26.30
CA ILE A 10 45.34 13.85 -25.83
C ILE A 10 44.76 12.71 -25.00
N ILE A 11 44.82 12.84 -23.67
CA ILE A 11 44.11 11.96 -22.75
C ILE A 11 42.66 12.39 -22.72
N ALA A 12 41.82 11.77 -23.54
CA ALA A 12 40.37 11.88 -23.42
C ALA A 12 39.93 11.16 -22.14
N LEU A 13 39.60 11.93 -21.10
CA LEU A 13 39.02 11.39 -19.88
C LEU A 13 37.58 10.95 -20.16
N LEU A 14 37.39 9.69 -20.55
CA LEU A 14 36.07 9.06 -20.59
C LEU A 14 35.59 8.87 -19.15
N ALA A 15 34.92 9.91 -18.63
CA ALA A 15 34.13 9.82 -17.41
C ALA A 15 32.93 8.91 -17.70
N VAL A 16 33.12 7.60 -17.52
CA VAL A 16 32.02 6.63 -17.53
C VAL A 16 31.21 6.84 -16.25
N GLY A 17 30.31 7.83 -16.30
CA GLY A 17 29.32 8.06 -15.26
C GLY A 17 28.46 6.82 -15.13
N SER A 18 28.71 6.03 -14.08
CA SER A 18 27.89 4.86 -13.78
C SER A 18 26.49 5.32 -13.47
N LEU A 19 25.58 5.16 -14.43
CA LEU A 19 24.15 5.23 -14.18
C LEU A 19 23.77 4.01 -13.33
N LEU A 20 24.01 4.13 -12.01
CA LEU A 20 23.29 3.32 -11.05
C LEU A 20 21.82 3.74 -11.19
N ALA A 21 21.09 3.02 -12.03
CA ALA A 21 19.65 2.99 -11.95
C ALA A 21 19.32 2.55 -10.52
N GLN A 22 18.98 3.52 -9.67
CA GLN A 22 18.60 3.31 -8.29
C GLN A 22 17.42 2.33 -8.32
N THR A 23 17.67 1.05 -8.04
CA THR A 23 16.62 0.04 -8.01
C THR A 23 15.59 0.51 -7.01
N ALA A 24 14.39 0.82 -7.48
CA ALA A 24 13.32 1.31 -6.64
C ALA A 24 13.13 0.31 -5.49
N LYS A 25 13.32 0.77 -4.26
CA LYS A 25 13.14 -0.06 -3.06
C LYS A 25 11.74 -0.68 -3.14
N THR A 26 11.65 -2.01 -3.13
CA THR A 26 10.38 -2.75 -3.20
C THR A 26 9.88 -3.19 -1.83
N SER A 27 10.77 -3.22 -0.83
CA SER A 27 10.45 -3.64 0.53
C SER A 27 11.29 -2.93 1.57
N THR A 28 10.79 -2.87 2.80
CA THR A 28 11.46 -2.28 3.96
C THR A 28 11.43 -3.24 5.15
N VAL A 29 12.43 -3.16 6.03
CA VAL A 29 12.49 -3.97 7.26
C VAL A 29 12.12 -3.09 8.43
N ILE A 30 11.18 -3.56 9.26
CA ILE A 30 10.68 -2.84 10.45
C ILE A 30 10.65 -3.84 11.61
N GLY A 31 11.56 -3.64 12.57
CA GLY A 31 11.89 -4.68 13.55
C GLY A 31 12.37 -5.96 12.86
N THR A 32 11.63 -7.06 13.05
CA THR A 32 11.90 -8.37 12.42
C THR A 32 11.08 -8.62 11.15
N GLN A 33 10.21 -7.70 10.74
CA GLN A 33 9.25 -7.89 9.65
C GLN A 33 9.72 -7.23 8.35
N THR A 34 9.50 -7.88 7.21
CA THR A 34 9.78 -7.31 5.87
C THR A 34 8.48 -6.97 5.17
N TRP A 35 8.21 -5.67 5.00
CA TRP A 35 6.97 -5.12 4.43
C TRP A 35 7.19 -4.63 3.00
N ASP A 36 6.18 -4.75 2.14
CA ASP A 36 6.15 -4.05 0.84
C ASP A 36 6.09 -2.53 1.05
N VAL A 37 6.73 -1.73 0.20
CA VAL A 37 6.62 -0.25 0.24
C VAL A 37 5.50 0.31 -0.64
N LYS A 38 4.82 -0.53 -1.41
CA LYS A 38 3.61 -0.21 -2.17
C LYS A 38 2.39 -0.97 -1.65
N ASN A 39 1.21 -0.49 -2.03
CA ASN A 39 -0.04 -1.23 -1.88
C ASN A 39 -0.16 -2.25 -3.03
N LEU A 40 -0.73 -3.42 -2.75
CA LEU A 40 -0.87 -4.52 -3.71
C LEU A 40 -1.76 -4.13 -4.91
N ASP A 41 -1.32 -4.50 -6.12
CA ASP A 41 -1.94 -4.13 -7.40
C ASP A 41 -2.20 -5.31 -8.36
N VAL A 42 -2.35 -6.53 -7.83
CA VAL A 42 -2.66 -7.73 -8.63
C VAL A 42 -4.13 -7.80 -9.04
N THR A 43 -4.39 -8.28 -10.26
CA THR A 43 -5.74 -8.46 -10.83
C THR A 43 -6.14 -9.95 -10.91
N THR A 44 -5.31 -10.82 -10.34
CA THR A 44 -5.44 -12.28 -10.33
C THR A 44 -5.11 -12.84 -8.95
N PHE A 45 -5.74 -13.94 -8.57
CA PHE A 45 -5.33 -14.76 -7.43
C PHE A 45 -3.98 -15.46 -7.68
N ALA A 46 -3.38 -16.03 -6.63
CA ALA A 46 -2.10 -16.73 -6.71
C ALA A 46 -2.11 -17.99 -7.59
N ASN A 47 -3.30 -18.56 -7.88
CA ASN A 47 -3.48 -19.65 -8.85
C ASN A 47 -3.61 -19.16 -10.31
N GLY A 48 -3.64 -17.85 -10.55
CA GLY A 48 -3.81 -17.24 -11.88
C GLY A 48 -5.26 -16.91 -12.28
N ASP A 49 -6.26 -17.29 -11.48
CA ASP A 49 -7.66 -16.93 -11.74
C ASP A 49 -7.84 -15.41 -11.70
N LYS A 50 -8.61 -14.86 -12.64
CA LYS A 50 -8.92 -13.42 -12.65
C LYS A 50 -9.85 -13.04 -11.51
N ILE A 51 -9.60 -11.88 -10.91
CA ILE A 51 -10.50 -11.19 -10.00
C ILE A 51 -11.28 -10.16 -10.84
N GLU A 52 -12.59 -10.04 -10.65
CA GLU A 52 -13.41 -9.09 -11.42
C GLU A 52 -13.08 -7.64 -11.06
N GLN A 53 -12.95 -6.80 -12.09
CA GLN A 53 -12.90 -5.34 -11.90
C GLN A 53 -14.32 -4.80 -11.82
N ALA A 54 -14.65 -4.08 -10.75
CA ALA A 54 -15.90 -3.34 -10.64
C ALA A 54 -15.66 -1.86 -11.01
N GLN A 55 -16.19 -1.45 -12.16
CA GLN A 55 -15.97 -0.15 -12.82
C GLN A 55 -17.06 0.89 -12.51
N SER A 56 -18.19 0.47 -11.93
CA SER A 56 -19.30 1.32 -11.49
C SER A 56 -19.67 1.06 -10.02
N ASP A 57 -20.41 1.97 -9.40
CA ASP A 57 -20.84 1.83 -7.99
C ASP A 57 -21.85 0.69 -7.85
N GLU A 58 -22.69 0.51 -8.87
CA GLU A 58 -23.65 -0.58 -9.04
C GLU A 58 -22.94 -1.94 -9.13
N GLU A 59 -21.87 -2.06 -9.92
CA GLU A 59 -21.06 -3.29 -10.01
C GLU A 59 -20.40 -3.65 -8.69
N TRP A 60 -19.89 -2.67 -7.95
CA TRP A 60 -19.27 -2.90 -6.64
C TRP A 60 -20.29 -3.43 -5.62
N VAL A 61 -21.45 -2.77 -5.53
CA VAL A 61 -22.55 -3.19 -4.65
C VAL A 61 -23.06 -4.57 -5.06
N LYS A 62 -23.21 -4.84 -6.36
CA LYS A 62 -23.62 -6.14 -6.89
C LYS A 62 -22.63 -7.24 -6.51
N ALA A 63 -21.33 -7.07 -6.78
CA ALA A 63 -20.31 -8.05 -6.43
C ALA A 63 -20.27 -8.32 -4.91
N GLY A 64 -20.39 -7.27 -4.09
CA GLY A 64 -20.46 -7.40 -2.64
C GLY A 64 -21.69 -8.17 -2.14
N ASN A 65 -22.86 -7.95 -2.73
CA ASN A 65 -24.10 -8.64 -2.38
C ASN A 65 -24.13 -10.10 -2.88
N GLU A 66 -23.49 -10.38 -4.01
CA GLU A 66 -23.34 -11.73 -4.58
C GLU A 66 -22.14 -12.50 -3.99
N MET A 67 -21.46 -11.95 -2.97
CA MET A 67 -20.28 -12.51 -2.31
C MET A 67 -19.09 -12.81 -3.25
N ARG A 68 -18.98 -12.07 -4.36
CA ARG A 68 -17.93 -12.25 -5.36
C ARG A 68 -16.71 -11.37 -5.07
N ALA A 69 -15.54 -11.94 -5.30
CA ALA A 69 -14.27 -11.23 -5.22
C ALA A 69 -14.19 -10.14 -6.29
N ALA A 70 -13.90 -8.91 -5.86
CA ALA A 70 -13.78 -7.76 -6.76
C ALA A 70 -12.67 -6.80 -6.34
N TRP A 71 -12.11 -6.10 -7.33
CA TRP A 71 -11.17 -5.00 -7.15
C TRP A 71 -11.58 -3.77 -7.97
N CYS A 72 -11.02 -2.62 -7.63
CA CYS A 72 -11.15 -1.39 -8.44
C CYS A 72 -9.99 -0.43 -8.18
N TYR A 73 -9.81 0.52 -9.10
CA TYR A 73 -9.04 1.74 -8.84
C TYR A 73 -9.89 2.71 -8.00
N TYR A 74 -9.27 3.53 -7.15
CA TYR A 74 -9.99 4.64 -6.51
C TYR A 74 -10.56 5.59 -7.58
N GLU A 75 -11.81 6.06 -7.40
CA GLU A 75 -12.58 6.82 -8.42
C GLU A 75 -12.71 6.12 -9.78
N ASN A 76 -12.47 4.80 -9.85
CA ASN A 76 -12.33 4.03 -11.09
C ASN A 76 -11.29 4.61 -12.09
N ASN A 77 -10.34 5.43 -11.59
CA ASN A 77 -9.32 6.10 -12.39
C ASN A 77 -7.97 5.37 -12.31
N THR A 78 -7.45 4.91 -13.46
CA THR A 78 -6.17 4.19 -13.56
C THR A 78 -4.95 4.96 -13.04
N ASP A 79 -4.96 6.30 -13.05
CA ASP A 79 -3.86 7.12 -12.52
C ASP A 79 -3.80 7.09 -10.98
N ASN A 80 -4.94 6.95 -10.31
CA ASN A 80 -4.97 6.66 -8.87
C ASN A 80 -4.31 5.30 -8.59
N GLY A 81 -4.44 4.31 -9.49
CA GLY A 81 -3.82 3.00 -9.36
C GLY A 81 -2.29 3.04 -9.27
N LYS A 82 -1.66 3.87 -10.12
CA LYS A 82 -0.19 4.07 -10.15
C LYS A 82 0.35 4.61 -8.81
N THR A 83 -0.48 5.29 -8.04
CA THR A 83 -0.11 5.96 -6.77
C THR A 83 -0.53 5.15 -5.55
N TYR A 84 -1.76 4.65 -5.52
CA TYR A 84 -2.40 4.06 -4.34
C TYR A 84 -2.59 2.54 -4.42
N GLY A 85 -2.21 1.90 -5.53
CA GLY A 85 -2.52 0.49 -5.80
C GLY A 85 -4.02 0.26 -6.03
N LEU A 86 -4.48 -0.96 -5.77
CA LEU A 86 -5.89 -1.33 -5.93
C LEU A 86 -6.64 -1.38 -4.58
N LEU A 87 -7.95 -1.17 -4.66
CA LEU A 87 -8.89 -1.48 -3.58
C LEU A 87 -9.52 -2.84 -3.85
N TYR A 88 -9.57 -3.70 -2.84
CA TYR A 88 -10.17 -5.03 -2.90
C TYR A 88 -11.33 -5.12 -1.92
N ASN A 89 -12.34 -5.93 -2.23
CA ASN A 89 -13.32 -6.35 -1.23
C ASN A 89 -12.80 -7.54 -0.39
N TRP A 90 -13.48 -7.85 0.72
CA TRP A 90 -13.04 -8.97 1.57
C TRP A 90 -13.07 -10.30 0.83
N TYR A 91 -14.02 -10.50 -0.08
CA TYR A 91 -14.16 -11.75 -0.83
C TYR A 91 -12.93 -12.04 -1.70
N ALA A 92 -12.17 -11.02 -2.15
CA ALA A 92 -10.87 -11.22 -2.77
C ALA A 92 -9.75 -11.53 -1.76
N VAL A 93 -9.74 -10.87 -0.59
CA VAL A 93 -8.69 -11.04 0.43
C VAL A 93 -8.77 -12.40 1.14
N GLY A 94 -9.99 -12.83 1.48
CA GLY A 94 -10.26 -14.05 2.24
C GLY A 94 -10.43 -15.32 1.41
N ASP A 95 -10.25 -15.23 0.08
CA ASP A 95 -10.41 -16.32 -0.90
C ASP A 95 -9.34 -17.41 -0.70
N PRO A 96 -9.70 -18.71 -0.70
CA PRO A 96 -8.74 -19.81 -0.55
C PRO A 96 -7.70 -19.89 -1.67
N ARG A 97 -7.90 -19.26 -2.83
CA ARG A 97 -6.90 -19.18 -3.92
C ARG A 97 -5.73 -18.23 -3.62
N GLY A 98 -5.86 -17.40 -2.58
CA GLY A 98 -4.83 -16.48 -2.11
C GLY A 98 -4.71 -15.22 -2.97
N LEU A 99 -4.68 -14.05 -2.32
CA LEU A 99 -4.53 -12.75 -3.00
C LEU A 99 -3.06 -12.32 -3.16
N ALA A 100 -2.19 -12.68 -2.22
CA ALA A 100 -0.80 -12.23 -2.22
C ALA A 100 0.07 -13.01 -3.23
N PRO A 101 1.10 -12.38 -3.83
CA PRO A 101 2.07 -13.07 -4.67
C PRO A 101 2.88 -14.13 -3.89
N LYS A 102 3.45 -15.11 -4.60
CA LYS A 102 4.28 -16.16 -3.97
C LYS A 102 5.45 -15.58 -3.17
N GLY A 103 5.62 -16.05 -1.92
CA GLY A 103 6.64 -15.55 -0.99
C GLY A 103 6.21 -14.34 -0.17
N TRP A 104 4.92 -13.98 -0.26
CA TRP A 104 4.28 -12.90 0.47
C TRP A 104 2.89 -13.34 0.93
N HIS A 105 2.42 -12.74 2.03
CA HIS A 105 1.07 -12.94 2.55
C HIS A 105 0.42 -11.60 2.90
N VAL A 106 -0.92 -11.63 3.03
CA VAL A 106 -1.67 -10.52 3.63
C VAL A 106 -1.48 -10.62 5.16
N PRO A 107 -0.94 -9.60 5.84
CA PRO A 107 -0.58 -9.70 7.25
C PRO A 107 -1.81 -9.79 8.15
N THR A 108 -1.68 -10.60 9.20
CA THR A 108 -2.65 -10.80 10.27
C THR A 108 -2.72 -9.56 11.18
N LYS A 109 -3.81 -9.45 11.95
CA LYS A 109 -3.95 -8.43 13.00
C LYS A 109 -2.77 -8.43 13.98
N ALA A 110 -2.17 -9.59 14.28
CA ALA A 110 -1.05 -9.70 15.21
C ALA A 110 0.23 -9.08 14.63
N GLU A 111 0.56 -9.39 13.38
CA GLU A 111 1.77 -8.86 12.72
C GLU A 111 1.70 -7.34 12.56
N TRP A 112 0.52 -6.82 12.25
CA TRP A 112 0.28 -5.38 12.25
C TRP A 112 0.41 -4.73 13.64
N ILE A 113 0.01 -5.42 14.74
CA ILE A 113 0.25 -4.90 16.10
C ILE A 113 1.75 -4.81 16.35
N THR A 114 2.52 -5.84 16.00
CA THR A 114 3.99 -5.81 16.07
C THR A 114 4.59 -4.65 15.29
N LEU A 115 4.11 -4.37 14.06
CA LEU A 115 4.54 -3.18 13.30
C LEU A 115 4.30 -1.88 14.07
N LEU A 116 3.11 -1.70 14.66
CA LEU A 116 2.79 -0.49 15.42
C LEU A 116 3.63 -0.37 16.68
N ASP A 117 3.92 -1.47 17.37
CA ASP A 117 4.77 -1.48 18.57
C ASP A 117 6.22 -1.12 18.23
N GLN A 118 6.76 -1.60 17.09
CA GLN A 118 8.05 -1.12 16.56
C GLN A 118 8.01 0.38 16.24
N ALA A 119 6.89 0.89 15.74
CA ALA A 119 6.68 2.30 15.43
C ALA A 119 6.33 3.19 16.65
N GLY A 120 6.63 2.75 17.87
CA GLY A 120 6.41 3.51 19.12
C GLY A 120 5.04 3.31 19.77
N GLY A 121 4.27 2.34 19.29
CA GLY A 121 2.94 1.99 19.78
C GLY A 121 1.81 2.70 19.04
N LYS A 122 0.64 2.05 18.99
CA LYS A 122 -0.54 2.46 18.19
C LYS A 122 -0.99 3.92 18.35
N ASN A 123 -0.67 4.61 19.45
CA ASN A 123 -1.10 5.99 19.70
C ASN A 123 -0.25 7.04 18.96
N VAL A 124 0.95 6.67 18.51
CA VAL A 124 1.91 7.58 17.84
C VAL A 124 2.44 7.06 16.50
N ALA A 125 2.33 5.76 16.26
CA ALA A 125 2.84 5.07 15.08
C ALA A 125 2.31 5.59 13.72
N GLY A 126 1.22 6.37 13.69
CA GLY A 126 0.69 6.95 12.46
C GLY A 126 1.65 7.95 11.81
N THR A 127 2.33 8.80 12.58
CA THR A 127 3.28 9.78 12.02
C THR A 127 4.48 9.14 11.33
N PRO A 128 5.22 8.19 11.93
CA PRO A 128 6.39 7.57 11.29
C PRO A 128 6.07 6.51 10.22
N LEU A 129 4.82 6.06 10.09
CA LEU A 129 4.39 5.12 9.03
C LEU A 129 3.69 5.79 7.84
N LYS A 130 3.14 7.01 8.01
CA LYS A 130 2.57 7.80 6.91
C LYS A 130 3.66 8.22 5.92
N GLY A 131 3.32 8.21 4.63
CA GLY A 131 4.17 8.76 3.57
C GLY A 131 4.43 10.26 3.73
N LYS A 132 5.56 10.72 3.18
CA LYS A 132 6.03 12.13 3.26
C LYS A 132 5.23 13.12 2.42
N SER A 133 4.26 12.65 1.65
CA SER A 133 3.39 13.46 0.79
C SER A 133 2.03 12.79 0.58
N GLY A 134 1.09 13.54 0.01
CA GLY A 134 -0.25 13.05 -0.37
C GLY A 134 -1.31 13.17 0.71
N TRP A 135 -0.96 13.47 1.96
CA TRP A 135 -1.94 13.73 3.02
C TRP A 135 -2.39 15.20 2.97
N GLU A 136 -3.69 15.41 2.78
CA GLU A 136 -4.32 16.72 2.67
C GLU A 136 -4.25 17.48 3.98
N ALA A 137 -3.74 18.71 3.92
CA ALA A 137 -3.78 19.63 5.04
C ALA A 137 -5.23 20.04 5.36
N VAL A 138 -5.53 20.21 6.65
CA VAL A 138 -6.85 20.70 7.12
C VAL A 138 -6.62 21.76 8.18
N GLY A 139 -7.33 22.89 8.05
CA GLY A 139 -7.07 24.07 8.88
C GLY A 139 -5.64 24.60 8.74
N GLY A 140 -5.02 24.43 7.56
CA GLY A 140 -3.63 24.83 7.29
C GLY A 140 -2.54 23.96 7.93
N THR A 141 -2.90 22.91 8.68
CA THR A 141 -1.92 22.00 9.30
C THR A 141 -1.57 20.86 8.35
N ASP A 142 -0.28 20.70 8.03
CA ASP A 142 0.22 19.54 7.27
C ASP A 142 -0.01 18.24 8.06
N ARG A 143 -0.36 17.17 7.33
CA ARG A 143 -0.68 15.84 7.84
C ARG A 143 0.17 14.73 7.24
N ASN A 144 1.15 15.07 6.42
CA ASN A 144 2.15 14.11 5.96
C ASN A 144 2.88 13.44 7.13
N GLY A 145 3.43 12.26 6.89
CA GLY A 145 4.27 11.55 7.86
C GLY A 145 5.74 11.87 7.69
N THR A 146 6.54 11.37 8.63
CA THR A 146 8.01 11.39 8.54
C THR A 146 8.55 10.23 7.72
N ASP A 147 7.75 9.15 7.55
CA ASP A 147 8.11 7.89 6.89
C ASP A 147 9.47 7.34 7.34
N ASP A 148 9.72 7.35 8.65
CA ASP A 148 11.01 6.99 9.26
C ASP A 148 11.40 5.53 8.97
N TYR A 149 10.39 4.68 8.74
CA TYR A 149 10.56 3.26 8.43
C TYR A 149 10.54 2.95 6.91
N GLY A 150 10.25 3.93 6.05
CA GLY A 150 10.07 3.72 4.61
C GLY A 150 8.88 2.80 4.28
N PHE A 151 7.84 2.84 5.10
CA PHE A 151 6.59 2.08 4.94
C PHE A 151 5.63 2.74 3.94
N ASN A 152 5.66 4.08 3.90
CA ASN A 152 4.94 4.93 2.96
C ASN A 152 3.43 4.61 2.90
N ALA A 153 2.71 4.76 4.02
CA ALA A 153 1.25 4.69 4.00
C ALA A 153 0.66 5.94 3.32
N LEU A 154 0.08 5.74 2.14
CA LEU A 154 -0.53 6.79 1.32
C LEU A 154 -2.06 6.83 1.50
N PRO A 155 -2.70 8.00 1.53
CA PRO A 155 -4.12 8.14 1.82
C PRO A 155 -4.97 7.89 0.57
N GLY A 156 -4.98 6.65 0.11
CA GLY A 156 -5.75 6.20 -1.05
C GLY A 156 -7.26 6.09 -0.81
N GLY A 157 -7.76 6.40 0.39
CA GLY A 157 -9.18 6.35 0.72
C GLY A 157 -9.75 4.92 0.77
N LEU A 158 -11.06 4.82 0.53
CA LEU A 158 -11.84 3.59 0.55
C LEU A 158 -12.99 3.60 -0.47
N ARG A 159 -13.57 2.42 -0.72
CA ARG A 159 -14.85 2.26 -1.42
C ARG A 159 -15.95 1.75 -0.50
N SER A 160 -17.11 2.39 -0.53
CA SER A 160 -18.22 2.18 0.40
C SER A 160 -19.01 0.90 0.12
N GLU A 161 -19.36 0.14 1.17
CA GLU A 161 -20.15 -1.08 1.03
C GLU A 161 -21.65 -0.88 0.75
N SER A 162 -22.18 0.28 1.13
CA SER A 162 -23.63 0.53 1.11
C SER A 162 -24.12 1.06 -0.23
N ASN A 163 -23.24 1.75 -0.96
CA ASN A 163 -23.59 2.49 -2.17
C ASN A 163 -22.45 2.57 -3.19
N GLY A 164 -21.37 1.80 -3.04
CA GLY A 164 -20.25 1.77 -3.98
C GLY A 164 -19.35 3.01 -4.00
N LYS A 165 -19.77 4.13 -3.42
CA LYS A 165 -19.09 5.42 -3.52
C LYS A 165 -17.70 5.44 -2.87
N PHE A 166 -16.80 6.20 -3.46
CA PHE A 166 -15.46 6.46 -2.92
C PHE A 166 -15.48 7.56 -1.85
N ASN A 167 -14.60 7.47 -0.84
CA ASN A 167 -14.31 8.57 0.08
C ASN A 167 -12.93 8.43 0.74
N GLY A 168 -12.46 9.49 1.40
CA GLY A 168 -11.29 9.43 2.28
C GLY A 168 -9.93 9.53 1.59
N LYS A 169 -9.87 9.68 0.26
CA LYS A 169 -8.63 10.11 -0.44
C LYS A 169 -8.08 11.39 0.21
N GLY A 170 -6.76 11.48 0.27
CA GLY A 170 -6.06 12.57 0.96
C GLY A 170 -6.12 12.54 2.49
N THR A 171 -7.09 11.86 3.11
CA THR A 171 -7.36 11.99 4.56
C THR A 171 -7.35 10.68 5.35
N ARG A 172 -7.38 9.51 4.68
CA ARG A 172 -7.44 8.18 5.29
C ARG A 172 -6.70 7.14 4.46
N CYS A 173 -6.05 6.21 5.14
CA CYS A 173 -5.52 4.98 4.55
C CYS A 173 -6.08 3.79 5.33
N GLN A 174 -6.60 2.78 4.62
CA GLN A 174 -7.18 1.59 5.22
C GLN A 174 -6.64 0.33 4.58
N TYR A 175 -6.30 -0.63 5.43
CA TYR A 175 -5.72 -1.91 5.06
C TYR A 175 -6.58 -3.07 5.54
N TRP A 176 -6.78 -4.05 4.67
CA TRP A 176 -7.25 -5.36 5.12
C TRP A 176 -6.16 -6.11 5.91
N THR A 177 -6.59 -6.96 6.84
CA THR A 177 -5.74 -7.96 7.51
C THR A 177 -6.24 -9.35 7.14
N SER A 178 -5.41 -10.40 7.15
CA SER A 178 -5.88 -11.77 6.86
C SER A 178 -6.70 -12.41 8.00
N THR A 179 -6.82 -11.75 9.15
CA THR A 179 -7.53 -12.28 10.32
C THR A 179 -9.05 -12.26 10.13
N LYS A 180 -9.60 -13.44 9.83
CA LYS A 180 -11.05 -13.70 9.87
C LYS A 180 -11.56 -13.55 11.29
N ASN A 181 -12.60 -12.72 11.49
CA ASN A 181 -13.39 -12.71 12.72
C ASN A 181 -14.80 -13.29 12.41
N THR A 182 -15.47 -13.84 13.41
CA THR A 182 -16.60 -14.77 13.22
C THR A 182 -17.89 -14.15 12.64
N SER A 183 -17.97 -12.83 12.51
CA SER A 183 -19.11 -12.12 11.90
C SER A 183 -18.75 -10.89 11.05
N VAL A 184 -17.51 -10.38 11.17
CA VAL A 184 -17.03 -9.13 10.55
C VAL A 184 -15.52 -9.23 10.34
N ASN A 185 -14.94 -8.59 9.32
CA ASN A 185 -13.50 -8.73 9.06
C ASN A 185 -12.69 -7.54 9.57
N ALA A 186 -11.46 -7.83 10.02
CA ALA A 186 -10.61 -6.84 10.67
C ALA A 186 -9.87 -5.99 9.65
N ALA A 187 -10.16 -4.69 9.65
CA ALA A 187 -9.38 -3.68 8.94
C ALA A 187 -8.51 -2.87 9.91
N ILE A 188 -7.47 -2.28 9.37
CA ILE A 188 -6.58 -1.31 10.03
C ILE A 188 -6.78 0.03 9.39
N ILE A 189 -6.85 1.05 10.24
CA ILE A 189 -7.23 2.40 9.86
C ILE A 189 -6.13 3.34 10.33
N VAL A 190 -5.32 3.81 9.38
CA VAL A 190 -4.37 4.90 9.59
C VAL A 190 -5.13 6.20 9.28
N LEU A 191 -5.41 6.97 10.32
CA LEU A 191 -6.19 8.22 10.22
C LEU A 191 -5.26 9.42 10.01
N GLY A 192 -5.64 10.35 9.13
CA GLY A 192 -4.81 11.52 8.83
C GLY A 192 -4.78 12.58 9.94
N VAL A 193 -5.80 12.62 10.80
CA VAL A 193 -6.00 13.69 11.81
C VAL A 193 -5.15 13.49 13.05
N ASN A 194 -5.02 12.24 13.51
CA ASN A 194 -4.37 11.89 14.77
C ASN A 194 -3.06 11.14 14.49
N PRO A 195 -2.05 11.22 15.37
CA PRO A 195 -0.85 10.39 15.25
C PRO A 195 -1.12 8.90 15.54
N GLY A 196 -2.34 8.55 15.97
CA GLY A 196 -2.75 7.18 16.28
C GLY A 196 -3.28 6.37 15.09
N VAL A 197 -3.10 5.06 15.16
CA VAL A 197 -3.62 4.04 14.26
C VAL A 197 -4.65 3.18 15.00
N THR A 198 -5.80 2.92 14.37
CA THR A 198 -6.82 2.03 14.91
C THR A 198 -6.69 0.64 14.30
N VAL A 199 -6.59 -0.39 15.15
CA VAL A 199 -6.47 -1.80 14.73
C VAL A 199 -7.71 -2.59 15.12
N GLY A 200 -8.29 -3.31 14.17
CA GLY A 200 -9.45 -4.17 14.41
C GLY A 200 -10.77 -3.41 14.45
N GLY A 201 -10.91 -2.38 13.60
CA GLY A 201 -12.22 -1.78 13.35
C GLY A 201 -13.16 -2.79 12.70
N ILE A 202 -14.46 -2.67 12.99
CA ILE A 202 -15.51 -3.44 12.35
C ILE A 202 -15.62 -2.97 10.89
N ALA A 203 -15.32 -3.84 9.94
CA ALA A 203 -15.55 -3.62 8.52
C ALA A 203 -16.47 -4.71 7.96
N GLY A 204 -17.53 -4.28 7.27
CA GLY A 204 -18.34 -5.17 6.45
C GLY A 204 -17.55 -5.67 5.24
N ASN A 205 -17.81 -6.91 4.83
CA ASN A 205 -17.05 -7.64 3.81
C ASN A 205 -17.05 -6.97 2.42
N LYS A 206 -17.94 -6.02 2.24
CA LYS A 206 -18.25 -5.33 0.99
C LYS A 206 -17.55 -3.96 0.86
N PHE A 207 -16.80 -3.51 1.87
CA PHE A 207 -15.94 -2.32 1.73
C PHE A 207 -14.81 -2.60 0.73
N GLY A 208 -14.26 -1.55 0.12
CA GLY A 208 -13.03 -1.61 -0.67
C GLY A 208 -11.89 -0.94 0.07
N TYR A 209 -10.88 -1.70 0.49
CA TYR A 209 -9.67 -1.18 1.14
C TYR A 209 -8.42 -1.65 0.40
N SER A 210 -7.31 -0.97 0.63
CA SER A 210 -6.01 -1.37 0.13
C SER A 210 -5.54 -2.65 0.82
N VAL A 211 -4.58 -3.34 0.19
CA VAL A 211 -3.85 -4.45 0.80
C VAL A 211 -2.38 -4.07 0.83
N ARG A 212 -1.72 -4.34 1.97
CA ARG A 212 -0.27 -4.32 2.11
C ARG A 212 0.18 -5.76 2.28
N CYS A 213 1.30 -6.15 1.69
CA CYS A 213 1.86 -7.49 1.89
C CYS A 213 3.07 -7.46 2.83
N MET A 214 3.25 -8.55 3.56
CA MET A 214 4.46 -8.86 4.31
C MET A 214 5.10 -10.12 3.72
N LYS A 215 6.42 -10.22 3.79
CA LYS A 215 7.18 -11.35 3.27
C LYS A 215 7.09 -12.54 4.22
N ASP A 216 7.04 -13.74 3.66
CA ASP A 216 7.15 -15.02 4.40
C ASP A 216 8.56 -15.22 5.02
#